data_AF-A0A5R2N8V9-F1
#
_entry.id   AF-A0A5R2N8V9-F1
#
_cell.length_a   1.000
_cell.length_b   1.000
_cell.length_c   1.000
_cell.angle_alpha   90.00
_cell.angle_beta   90.00
_cell.angle_gamma   90.00
#
_symmetry.space_group_name_H-M   'P 1'
#
loop_
_entity.id
_entity.type
_entity.pdbx_description
1 polymer ?
#
loop_
_entity_poly.entity_id
_entity_poly.type
_entity_poly.pdbx_seq_one_letter_code
_entity_poly.pdbx_strand_id
1 'polypeptide(L)'
;MSEPAAGPRLTDRQRLSWLRLIRTQNVGPASFRDLINRFGSAEVALEMLPELMISGGANRIVRIPSLAEAEAEMEAARRIGARFVGIGEADYPPLLRSMDNPPPLLAVKGNAAVFRLPGIAIVGARNASLAGIKMARMLAADLAGDGYGIISGLARGIDTAAHQGSLLTGTVGVLAG
;
A
#
# COMPACT_ATOMS: atom_id res chain seq x y z
N MET A 1 16.90 8.97 4.96
CA MET A 1 15.53 8.56 5.35
C MET A 1 14.74 9.85 5.56
N SER A 2 13.60 10.03 4.87
CA SER A 2 12.80 11.24 5.09
C SER A 2 12.17 11.17 6.48
N GLU A 3 12.17 12.27 7.21
CA GLU A 3 11.40 12.36 8.45
C GLU A 3 9.91 12.15 8.15
N PRO A 4 9.23 11.29 8.92
CA PRO A 4 7.84 10.94 8.69
C PRO A 4 6.91 12.08 9.16
N ALA A 5 5.80 12.31 8.46
CA ALA A 5 4.92 13.46 8.71
C ALA A 5 4.20 13.40 10.08
N ALA A 6 3.88 14.57 10.66
CA ALA A 6 3.13 14.68 11.92
C ALA A 6 1.68 14.18 11.74
N GLY A 7 1.22 13.27 12.62
CA GLY A 7 -0.12 12.70 12.57
C GLY A 7 -0.25 11.45 13.45
N PRO A 8 -1.47 10.88 13.59
CA PRO A 8 -1.68 9.65 14.33
C PRO A 8 -0.84 8.52 13.72
N ARG A 9 -0.25 7.70 14.58
CA ARG A 9 0.58 6.56 14.18
C ARG A 9 0.23 5.32 14.93
N LEU A 10 0.31 4.20 14.23
CA LEU A 10 0.27 2.90 14.86
C LEU A 10 1.55 2.70 15.66
N THR A 11 1.41 2.20 16.88
CA THR A 11 2.54 1.60 17.60
C THR A 11 3.05 0.38 16.84
N ASP A 12 4.29 -0.04 17.09
CA ASP A 12 4.83 -1.25 16.44
C ASP A 12 4.02 -2.50 16.76
N ARG A 13 3.49 -2.60 17.99
CA ARG A 13 2.57 -3.67 18.39
C ARG A 13 1.30 -3.66 17.55
N GLN A 14 0.64 -2.51 17.42
CA GLN A 14 -0.57 -2.40 16.59
C GLN A 14 -0.29 -2.72 15.12
N ARG A 15 0.83 -2.23 14.59
CA ARG A 15 1.25 -2.49 13.21
C ARG A 15 1.51 -3.98 12.97
N LEU A 16 2.12 -4.68 13.92
CA LEU A 16 2.29 -6.13 13.90
C LEU A 16 0.94 -6.85 13.90
N SER A 17 0.01 -6.47 14.80
CA SER A 17 -1.33 -7.05 14.85
C SER A 17 -2.09 -6.84 13.54
N TRP A 18 -2.02 -5.65 12.97
CA TRP A 18 -2.63 -5.32 11.69
C TRP A 18 -2.02 -6.15 10.55
N LEU A 19 -0.69 -6.30 10.53
CA LEU A 19 0.00 -7.10 9.52
C LEU A 19 -0.42 -8.57 9.61
N ARG A 20 -0.43 -9.13 10.82
CA ARG A 20 -0.91 -10.50 11.05
C ARG A 20 -2.33 -10.67 10.57
N LEU A 21 -3.23 -9.75 10.93
CA LEU A 21 -4.64 -9.83 10.58
C LEU A 21 -4.86 -9.80 9.06
N ILE A 22 -4.24 -8.87 8.32
CA ILE A 22 -4.40 -8.80 6.86
C ILE A 22 -3.65 -9.92 6.10
N ARG A 23 -2.72 -10.62 6.77
CA ARG A 23 -2.01 -11.80 6.23
C ARG A 23 -2.69 -13.12 6.58
N THR A 24 -3.71 -13.09 7.44
CA THR A 24 -4.54 -14.25 7.74
C THR A 24 -5.32 -14.69 6.50
N GLN A 25 -5.32 -15.99 6.22
CA GLN A 25 -6.01 -16.53 5.05
C GLN A 25 -7.49 -16.14 5.06
N ASN A 26 -8.03 -15.75 3.90
CA ASN A 26 -9.41 -15.26 3.72
C ASN A 26 -9.73 -13.91 4.37
N VAL A 27 -8.76 -13.21 4.97
CA VAL A 27 -8.93 -11.83 5.44
C VAL A 27 -8.44 -10.88 4.35
N GLY A 28 -9.38 -10.34 3.57
CA GLY A 28 -9.14 -9.22 2.65
C GLY A 28 -9.42 -7.86 3.32
N PRO A 29 -9.23 -6.74 2.61
CA PRO A 29 -9.46 -5.39 3.17
C PRO A 29 -10.89 -5.16 3.70
N ALA A 30 -11.90 -5.71 3.02
CA ALA A 30 -13.29 -5.66 3.49
C ALA A 30 -13.47 -6.42 4.82
N SER A 31 -13.08 -7.70 4.85
CA SER A 31 -13.13 -8.53 6.06
C SER A 31 -12.32 -7.93 7.21
N PHE A 32 -11.15 -7.35 6.91
CA PHE A 32 -10.33 -6.65 7.89
C PHE A 32 -11.12 -5.51 8.52
N ARG A 33 -11.76 -4.65 7.72
CA ARG A 33 -12.58 -3.55 8.23
C ARG A 33 -13.73 -4.06 9.10
N ASP A 34 -14.43 -5.09 8.65
CA ASP A 34 -15.56 -5.65 9.41
C ASP A 34 -15.11 -6.19 10.77
N LEU A 35 -13.95 -6.86 10.81
CA LEU A 35 -13.35 -7.35 12.05
C LEU A 35 -12.94 -6.20 12.96
N ILE A 36 -12.29 -5.15 12.45
CA ILE A 36 -11.94 -3.96 13.25
C ILE A 36 -13.21 -3.26 13.78
N ASN A 37 -14.24 -3.09 12.95
CA ASN A 37 -15.49 -2.45 13.37
C ASN A 37 -16.23 -3.27 14.44
N ARG A 38 -16.17 -4.60 14.35
CA ARG A 38 -16.83 -5.50 15.30
C ARG A 38 -16.09 -5.63 16.62
N PHE A 39 -14.76 -5.70 16.59
CA PHE A 39 -13.94 -6.03 17.78
C PHE A 39 -13.11 -4.85 18.31
N GLY A 40 -13.13 -3.71 17.62
CA GLY A 40 -12.44 -2.48 18.00
C GLY A 40 -10.93 -2.47 17.75
N SER A 41 -10.27 -3.62 17.65
CA SER A 41 -8.82 -3.72 17.43
C SER A 41 -8.41 -4.99 16.68
N ALA A 42 -7.21 -4.98 16.08
CA ALA A 42 -6.68 -6.13 15.38
C ALA A 42 -6.26 -7.24 16.36
N GLU A 43 -5.78 -6.86 17.54
CA GLU A 43 -5.43 -7.73 18.66
C GLU A 43 -6.62 -8.61 19.05
N VAL A 44 -7.74 -7.97 19.42
CA VAL A 44 -8.96 -8.67 19.82
C VAL A 44 -9.53 -9.47 18.65
N ALA A 45 -9.51 -8.93 17.42
CA ALA A 45 -9.96 -9.67 16.25
C ALA A 45 -9.16 -10.97 16.05
N LEU A 46 -7.84 -10.95 16.22
CA LEU A 46 -6.98 -12.13 16.11
C LEU A 46 -7.29 -13.20 17.17
N GLU A 47 -7.64 -12.77 18.39
CA GLU A 47 -8.06 -13.66 19.48
C GLU A 47 -9.43 -14.31 19.20
N MET A 48 -10.36 -13.56 18.61
CA MET A 48 -11.73 -14.03 18.32
C MET A 48 -11.86 -14.83 17.02
N LEU A 49 -10.90 -14.71 16.10
CA LEU A 49 -10.93 -15.39 14.80
C LEU A 49 -11.17 -16.91 14.91
N PRO A 50 -10.45 -17.67 15.76
CA PRO A 50 -10.70 -19.10 15.92
C PRO A 50 -12.15 -19.44 16.29
N GLU A 51 -12.77 -18.67 17.20
CA GLU A 51 -14.14 -18.91 17.64
C GLU A 51 -15.16 -18.63 16.54
N LEU A 52 -14.99 -17.53 15.80
CA LEU A 52 -15.86 -17.17 14.68
C LEU A 52 -15.90 -18.27 13.61
N MET A 53 -14.77 -18.89 13.37
CA MET A 53 -14.65 -19.94 12.36
C MET A 53 -15.37 -21.23 12.75
N ILE A 54 -15.26 -21.62 14.02
CA ILE A 54 -16.00 -22.75 14.58
C ILE A 54 -17.51 -22.50 14.44
N SER A 55 -17.97 -21.28 14.78
CA SER A 55 -19.38 -20.91 14.70
C SER A 55 -19.92 -20.80 13.26
N GLY A 56 -19.06 -20.47 12.29
CA GLY A 56 -19.42 -20.26 10.88
C GLY A 56 -19.42 -21.50 10.00
N GLY A 57 -19.21 -22.70 10.57
CA GLY A 57 -19.18 -23.96 9.81
C GLY A 57 -17.95 -24.10 8.89
N ALA A 58 -16.93 -23.27 9.07
CA ALA A 58 -15.71 -23.35 8.29
C ALA A 58 -14.89 -24.56 8.74
N ASN A 59 -14.87 -25.62 7.91
CA ASN A 59 -14.20 -26.89 8.20
C ASN A 59 -12.66 -26.83 8.09
N ARG A 60 -12.07 -25.63 8.00
CA ARG A 60 -10.63 -25.43 7.83
C ARG A 60 -10.12 -24.40 8.82
N ILE A 61 -9.18 -24.81 9.65
CA ILE A 61 -8.35 -23.92 10.48
C ILE A 61 -7.63 -22.96 9.54
N VAL A 62 -7.94 -21.67 9.64
CA VAL A 62 -7.24 -20.63 8.90
C VAL A 62 -5.92 -20.42 9.60
N ARG A 63 -4.83 -20.51 8.83
CA ARG A 63 -3.50 -20.21 9.34
C ARG A 63 -3.43 -18.71 9.65
N ILE A 64 -3.43 -18.38 10.94
CA ILE A 64 -3.10 -17.05 11.44
C ILE A 64 -1.56 -16.98 11.53
N PRO A 65 -0.90 -16.01 10.89
CA PRO A 65 0.54 -15.83 11.02
C PRO A 65 0.95 -15.66 12.48
N SER A 66 2.05 -16.30 12.86
CA SER A 66 2.67 -16.11 14.17
C SER A 66 3.24 -14.71 14.32
N LEU A 67 3.55 -14.31 15.55
CA LEU A 67 4.22 -13.04 15.81
C LEU A 67 5.58 -12.99 15.09
N ALA A 68 6.37 -14.06 15.20
CA ALA A 68 7.70 -14.15 14.60
C ALA A 68 7.68 -14.03 13.07
N GLU A 69 6.65 -14.57 12.39
CA GLU A 69 6.50 -14.44 10.94
C GLU A 69 6.23 -12.98 10.52
N ALA A 70 5.35 -12.28 11.26
CA ALA A 70 5.06 -10.88 10.99
C ALA A 70 6.25 -9.96 11.31
N GLU A 71 6.98 -10.24 12.40
CA GLU A 71 8.22 -9.53 12.74
C GLU A 71 9.28 -9.72 11.65
N ALA A 72 9.44 -10.94 11.14
CA ALA A 72 10.36 -11.22 10.05
C ALA A 72 9.99 -10.47 8.76
N GLU A 73 8.70 -10.36 8.44
CA GLU A 73 8.21 -9.58 7.28
C GLU A 73 8.46 -8.08 7.47
N MET A 74 8.16 -7.53 8.65
CA MET A 74 8.46 -6.12 8.98
C MET A 74 9.95 -5.81 8.86
N GLU A 75 10.79 -6.69 9.39
CA GLU A 75 12.24 -6.53 9.34
C GLU A 75 12.79 -6.69 7.91
N ALA A 76 12.24 -7.60 7.12
CA ALA A 76 12.58 -7.73 5.70
C ALA A 76 12.26 -6.44 4.91
N ALA A 77 11.10 -5.84 5.16
CA ALA A 77 10.74 -4.55 4.57
C ALA A 77 11.72 -3.44 5.02
N ARG A 78 12.03 -3.37 6.32
CA ARG A 78 12.96 -2.39 6.88
C ARG A 78 14.36 -2.49 6.24
N ARG A 79 14.88 -3.70 6.04
CA ARG A 79 16.19 -3.95 5.41
C ARG A 79 16.30 -3.38 3.99
N ILE A 80 15.21 -3.35 3.22
CA ILE A 80 15.20 -2.78 1.87
C ILE A 80 14.81 -1.29 1.85
N GLY A 81 14.71 -0.65 3.02
CA GLY A 81 14.30 0.75 3.18
C GLY A 81 12.80 0.99 2.97
N ALA A 82 11.98 -0.06 3.04
CA ALA A 82 10.53 0.04 3.04
C ALA A 82 9.99 0.07 4.49
N ARG A 83 8.77 0.56 4.65
CA ARG A 83 8.04 0.53 5.92
C ARG A 83 6.56 0.29 5.68
N PHE A 84 5.89 -0.34 6.65
CA PHE A 84 4.45 -0.49 6.61
C PHE A 84 3.75 0.77 7.15
N VAL A 85 2.85 1.33 6.35
CA VAL A 85 2.04 2.50 6.65
C VAL A 85 0.57 2.10 6.74
N GLY A 86 -0.04 2.36 7.89
CA GLY A 86 -1.44 2.04 8.17
C GLY A 86 -2.41 3.07 7.61
N ILE A 87 -3.62 2.61 7.26
CA ILE A 87 -4.73 3.53 6.94
C ILE A 87 -4.96 4.46 8.14
N GLY A 88 -5.04 5.77 7.87
CA GLY A 88 -5.14 6.80 8.92
C GLY A 88 -3.81 7.50 9.22
N GLU A 89 -2.66 6.87 8.98
CA GLU A 89 -1.36 7.52 9.18
C GLU A 89 -1.12 8.64 8.14
N ALA A 90 -0.32 9.64 8.51
CA ALA A 90 -0.06 10.81 7.66
C ALA A 90 0.68 10.47 6.35
N ASP A 91 1.46 9.39 6.34
CA ASP A 91 2.20 8.93 5.17
C ASP A 91 1.33 8.05 4.24
N TYR A 92 0.06 7.78 4.60
CA TYR A 92 -0.84 6.95 3.80
C TYR A 92 -1.46 7.78 2.65
N PRO A 93 -1.46 7.31 1.38
CA PRO A 93 -1.99 8.06 0.26
C PRO A 93 -3.46 8.46 0.44
N PRO A 94 -3.81 9.76 0.42
CA PRO A 94 -5.18 10.21 0.66
C PRO A 94 -6.20 9.64 -0.34
N LEU A 95 -5.85 9.57 -1.62
CA LEU A 95 -6.72 9.02 -2.67
C LEU A 95 -7.00 7.52 -2.51
N LEU A 96 -6.05 6.76 -1.95
CA LEU A 96 -6.27 5.34 -1.71
C LEU A 96 -7.23 5.13 -0.55
N ARG A 97 -7.20 6.03 0.45
CA ARG A 97 -8.09 5.99 1.62
C ARG A 97 -9.56 6.14 1.25
N SER A 98 -9.87 6.83 0.14
CA SER A 98 -11.25 7.05 -0.33
C SER A 98 -11.84 5.89 -1.15
N MET A 99 -11.08 4.83 -1.40
CA MET A 99 -11.63 3.65 -2.08
C MET A 99 -12.64 2.90 -1.19
N ASP A 100 -13.48 2.05 -1.78
CA ASP A 100 -14.43 1.25 -1.00
C ASP A 100 -13.73 0.32 -0.03
N ASN A 101 -12.60 -0.28 -0.43
CA ASN A 101 -11.85 -1.26 0.34
C ASN A 101 -10.34 -0.96 0.34
N PRO A 102 -9.88 0.19 0.88
CA PRO A 102 -8.47 0.53 1.02
C PRO A 102 -7.69 -0.57 1.73
N PRO A 103 -6.47 -0.89 1.25
CA PRO A 103 -5.59 -1.80 1.97
C PRO A 103 -5.26 -1.20 3.36
N PRO A 104 -5.44 -1.96 4.45
CA PRO A 104 -5.24 -1.43 5.80
C PRO A 104 -3.77 -1.12 6.09
N LEU A 105 -2.84 -1.82 5.44
CA LEU A 105 -1.40 -1.55 5.48
C LEU A 105 -0.82 -1.50 4.07
N LEU A 106 0.08 -0.56 3.84
CA LEU A 106 0.87 -0.42 2.61
C LEU A 106 2.36 -0.53 2.93
N ALA A 107 3.09 -1.34 2.17
CA ALA A 107 4.54 -1.27 2.17
C ALA A 107 5.00 -0.09 1.30
N VAL A 108 5.56 0.94 1.91
CA VAL A 108 6.03 2.16 1.24
C VAL A 108 7.56 2.20 1.28
N LYS A 109 8.17 2.32 0.10
CA LYS A 109 9.61 2.55 -0.06
C LYS A 109 9.83 3.92 -0.70
N GLY A 110 10.67 4.75 -0.08
CA GLY A 110 10.95 6.10 -0.53
C GLY A 110 10.23 7.18 0.28
N ASN A 111 10.07 8.36 -0.33
CA ASN A 111 9.53 9.54 0.32
C ASN A 111 8.01 9.66 0.11
N ALA A 112 7.24 9.62 1.21
CA ALA A 112 5.78 9.72 1.18
C ALA A 112 5.28 11.13 0.86
N ALA A 113 6.16 12.14 0.82
CA ALA A 113 5.82 13.51 0.45
C ALA A 113 5.12 13.61 -0.92
N VAL A 114 5.46 12.71 -1.85
CA VAL A 114 4.84 12.65 -3.18
C VAL A 114 3.33 12.42 -3.12
N PHE A 115 2.82 11.75 -2.07
CA PHE A 115 1.38 11.52 -1.90
C PHE A 115 0.59 12.79 -1.54
N ARG A 116 1.27 13.90 -1.24
CA ARG A 116 0.64 15.20 -1.03
C ARG A 116 0.33 15.93 -2.33
N LEU A 117 0.93 15.51 -3.43
CA LEU A 117 0.62 16.05 -4.75
C LEU A 117 -0.70 15.46 -5.26
N PRO A 118 -1.50 16.21 -6.03
CA PRO A 118 -2.59 15.62 -6.79
C PRO A 118 -2.03 14.56 -7.75
N GLY A 119 -2.56 13.35 -7.67
CA GLY A 119 -2.03 12.19 -8.43
C GLY A 119 -2.69 12.02 -9.79
N ILE A 120 -1.90 11.76 -10.83
CA ILE A 120 -2.38 11.34 -12.16
C ILE A 120 -1.78 9.99 -12.52
N ALA A 121 -2.64 9.04 -12.88
CA ALA A 121 -2.20 7.75 -13.39
C ALA A 121 -1.89 7.83 -14.89
N ILE A 122 -0.69 7.41 -15.29
CA ILE A 122 -0.34 7.21 -16.70
C ILE A 122 -0.04 5.73 -16.88
N VAL A 123 -0.85 5.07 -17.72
CA VAL A 123 -0.76 3.63 -18.00
C VAL A 123 -0.78 3.39 -19.50
N GLY A 124 -0.22 2.28 -19.95
CA GLY A 124 -0.35 1.89 -21.35
C GLY A 124 0.40 0.61 -21.73
N ALA A 125 0.64 0.46 -23.02
CA ALA A 125 1.19 -0.78 -23.57
C ALA A 125 2.60 -1.09 -23.07
N ARG A 126 2.84 -2.36 -22.74
CA ARG A 126 4.18 -2.89 -22.42
C ARG A 126 5.12 -2.92 -23.62
N ASN A 127 4.55 -3.06 -24.82
CA ASN A 127 5.24 -2.99 -26.11
C ASN A 127 4.70 -1.78 -26.89
N ALA A 128 5.10 -0.58 -26.48
CA ALA A 128 4.65 0.67 -27.08
C ALA A 128 5.56 1.08 -28.25
N SER A 129 4.99 1.81 -29.21
CA SER A 129 5.77 2.45 -30.27
C SER A 129 6.68 3.54 -29.71
N LEU A 130 7.75 3.89 -30.45
CA LEU A 130 8.63 5.01 -30.08
C LEU A 130 7.86 6.32 -29.94
N ALA A 131 6.85 6.54 -30.79
CA ALA A 131 5.98 7.71 -30.70
C ALA A 131 5.16 7.70 -29.41
N GLY A 132 4.59 6.55 -29.02
CA GLY A 132 3.85 6.39 -27.77
C GLY A 132 4.73 6.61 -26.54
N ILE A 133 5.95 6.06 -26.53
CA ILE A 133 6.94 6.28 -25.47
C ILE A 133 7.29 7.76 -25.34
N LYS A 134 7.56 8.43 -26.47
CA LYS A 134 7.87 9.87 -26.49
C LYS A 134 6.71 10.69 -25.92
N MET A 135 5.48 10.42 -26.38
CA MET A 135 4.28 11.12 -25.93
C MET A 135 4.05 10.94 -24.42
N ALA A 136 4.12 9.71 -23.91
CA ALA A 136 3.92 9.43 -22.49
C ALA A 136 4.96 10.13 -21.61
N ARG A 137 6.22 10.16 -22.05
CA ARG A 137 7.29 10.87 -21.33
C ARG A 137 7.06 12.38 -21.30
N MET A 138 6.68 12.98 -22.43
CA MET A 138 6.40 14.42 -22.52
C MET A 138 5.20 14.79 -21.65
N LEU A 139 4.09 14.06 -21.80
CA LEU A 139 2.89 14.29 -20.98
C LEU A 139 3.18 14.18 -19.47
N ALA A 140 3.95 13.17 -19.07
CA ALA A 140 4.35 13.01 -17.68
C ALA A 140 5.21 14.15 -17.17
N ALA A 141 6.13 14.68 -18.00
CA ALA A 141 6.99 15.80 -17.65
C ALA A 141 6.21 17.12 -17.53
N ASP A 142 5.27 17.36 -18.44
CA ASP A 142 4.44 18.57 -18.42
C ASP A 142 3.55 18.59 -17.17
N LEU A 143 2.81 17.49 -16.92
CA LEU A 143 1.97 17.35 -15.72
C LEU A 143 2.80 17.42 -14.42
N ALA A 144 3.98 16.80 -14.41
CA ALA A 144 4.92 16.90 -13.31
C ALA A 144 5.34 18.36 -13.03
N GLY A 145 5.64 19.12 -14.09
CA GLY A 145 6.01 20.53 -14.01
C GLY A 145 4.90 21.41 -13.45
N ASP A 146 3.65 21.03 -13.70
CA ASP A 146 2.45 21.70 -13.17
C ASP A 146 2.09 21.26 -11.73
N GLY A 147 2.93 20.45 -11.09
CA GLY A 147 2.77 20.07 -9.68
C GLY A 147 1.97 18.79 -9.43
N TYR A 148 1.72 17.97 -10.45
CA TYR A 148 1.11 16.65 -10.29
C TYR A 148 2.12 15.55 -9.97
N GLY A 149 1.72 14.61 -9.11
CA GLY A 149 2.46 13.37 -8.87
C GLY A 149 2.06 12.30 -9.89
N ILE A 150 3.03 11.75 -10.63
CA ILE A 150 2.74 10.72 -11.65
C ILE A 150 2.75 9.33 -11.01
N ILE A 151 1.67 8.58 -11.21
CA ILE A 151 1.47 7.23 -10.67
C ILE A 151 1.47 6.23 -11.84
N SER A 152 2.24 5.14 -11.73
CA SER A 152 2.25 4.08 -12.74
C SER A 152 2.75 2.74 -12.17
N GLY A 153 2.71 1.66 -12.97
CA GLY A 153 2.91 0.28 -12.52
C GLY A 153 4.35 -0.25 -12.61
N LEU A 154 5.35 0.61 -12.89
CA LEU A 154 6.76 0.22 -13.13
C LEU A 154 6.95 -0.81 -14.27
N ALA A 155 5.96 -1.00 -15.14
CA ALA A 155 6.09 -1.90 -16.28
C ALA A 155 7.02 -1.33 -17.37
N ARG A 156 7.48 -2.19 -18.28
CA ARG A 156 8.13 -1.75 -19.53
C ARG A 156 7.16 -0.91 -20.36
N GLY A 157 7.69 -0.11 -21.29
CA GLY A 157 6.88 0.68 -22.22
C GLY A 157 6.40 1.98 -21.60
N ILE A 158 5.08 2.22 -21.65
CA ILE A 158 4.48 3.50 -21.24
C ILE A 158 4.77 3.86 -19.78
N ASP A 159 4.63 2.91 -18.84
CA ASP A 159 4.87 3.16 -17.42
C ASP A 159 6.30 3.64 -17.14
N THR A 160 7.30 2.95 -17.73
CA THR A 160 8.71 3.37 -17.65
C THR A 160 8.90 4.80 -18.19
N ALA A 161 8.29 5.12 -19.32
CA ALA A 161 8.40 6.44 -19.93
C ALA A 161 7.76 7.54 -19.06
N ALA A 162 6.62 7.24 -18.44
CA ALA A 162 5.93 8.14 -17.51
C ALA A 162 6.78 8.43 -16.26
N HIS A 163 7.37 7.39 -15.65
CA HIS A 163 8.28 7.56 -14.53
C HIS A 163 9.50 8.39 -14.92
N GLN A 164 10.13 8.10 -16.06
CA GLN A 164 11.30 8.85 -16.55
C GLN A 164 10.99 10.34 -16.79
N GLY A 165 9.78 10.67 -17.23
CA GLY A 165 9.35 12.06 -17.42
C GLY A 165 9.17 12.84 -16.12
N SER A 166 8.95 12.16 -14.99
CA SER A 166 8.51 12.77 -13.72
C SER A 166 9.49 12.54 -12.55
N LEU A 167 10.68 12.02 -12.80
CA LEU A 167 11.67 11.70 -11.76
C LEU A 167 12.05 12.89 -10.86
N LEU A 168 12.13 14.10 -11.42
CA LEU A 168 12.62 15.28 -10.70
C LEU A 168 11.57 15.92 -9.78
N THR A 169 10.29 15.72 -10.08
CA THR A 169 9.18 16.37 -9.35
C THR A 169 8.49 15.42 -8.38
N GLY A 170 8.42 14.13 -8.73
CA GLY A 170 7.84 13.08 -7.90
C GLY A 170 7.00 12.09 -8.70
N THR A 171 7.32 10.81 -8.53
CA THR A 171 6.56 9.71 -9.13
C THR A 171 6.37 8.55 -8.16
N VAL A 172 5.27 7.82 -8.32
CA VAL A 172 4.90 6.66 -7.49
C VAL A 172 4.80 5.43 -8.39
N GLY A 173 5.64 4.44 -8.11
CA GLY A 173 5.53 3.10 -8.68
C GLY A 173 4.66 2.20 -7.82
N VAL A 174 3.61 1.60 -8.40
CA VAL A 174 2.74 0.62 -7.75
C VAL A 174 3.14 -0.77 -8.20
N LEU A 175 3.63 -1.59 -7.26
CA LEU A 175 4.03 -2.97 -7.52
C LEU A 175 2.85 -3.91 -7.26
N ALA A 176 2.65 -4.88 -8.15
CA ALA A 176 1.81 -6.03 -7.85
C ALA A 176 2.49 -6.88 -6.77
N GLY A 177 1.72 -7.23 -5.73
CA GLY A 177 2.11 -8.21 -4.71
C GLY A 177 1.79 -9.63 -5.14
#